data_AF-A0A267MKG6-F1
#
_entry.id   AF-A0A267MKG6-F1
#
_cell.length_a   1.000
_cell.length_b   1.000
_cell.length_c   1.000
_cell.angle_alpha   90.00
_cell.angle_beta   90.00
_cell.angle_gamma   90.00
#
_symmetry.space_group_name_H-M   'P 1'
#
loop_
_entity.id
_entity.type
_entity.pdbx_description
1 polymer ?
#
loop_
_entity_poly.entity_id
_entity_poly.type
_entity_poly.pdbx_seq_one_letter_code
_entity_poly.pdbx_strand_id
1 'polypeptide(L)'
;MKKILSMILGVSLLFSNVAFASSGNHIDRVPPVKVDYKFVNSNAPKLKIEEDTSNEFTSEEQRFTIRLNNAKWYDESIEMINKYATCNISGSKIKIDKKGSTSARVTITRSSNNTDKKAVFTIPLFVEITDPGNVTVTIQSSSLVSPGEYTFAKAIDTKSNLKKDLPHVYPGFEFSKDDATFIRISESSNNEFTKNQKFRLKLDNGTWNYSEVIKNIKASDNNIKVISIDNIDENTLEFNIIKDSSNKVSFIDIPIISTVLEKGDAKVTIIPVKSSMTKNTYYYAFMDKVAPVKPKIEINLFMNKKDVSIENPDGKNTIQLNVAPYNLTGTTMIPVTGIIDNLDANVKWNGETRQITITDGNNTFIILTLDSNYALVNGEKIELSQAPMIINGRTLIPLRFVSENLGCEVKWYEDEEKITILKMK
;
A
#
# COMPACT_ATOMS: atom_id res chain seq x y z
N MET A 1 26.44 27.60 -68.18
CA MET A 1 26.03 26.34 -67.53
C MET A 1 26.99 26.02 -66.39
N LYS A 2 26.43 25.91 -65.18
CA LYS A 2 26.90 25.26 -63.94
C LYS A 2 28.34 24.71 -63.89
N LYS A 3 29.07 25.08 -62.83
CA LYS A 3 29.56 24.11 -61.81
C LYS A 3 29.86 24.85 -60.49
N ILE A 4 29.40 24.20 -59.42
CA ILE A 4 29.19 24.72 -58.06
C ILE A 4 30.51 24.72 -57.29
N LEU A 5 30.79 25.83 -56.60
CA LEU A 5 31.90 26.03 -55.67
C LEU A 5 31.52 25.41 -54.31
N SER A 6 32.29 24.41 -53.87
CA SER A 6 32.26 23.92 -52.48
C SER A 6 33.34 24.66 -51.70
N MET A 7 32.93 25.50 -50.75
CA MET A 7 33.82 26.17 -49.81
C MET A 7 33.48 25.67 -48.41
N ILE A 8 34.36 24.84 -47.86
CA ILE A 8 34.30 24.34 -46.49
C ILE A 8 34.63 25.52 -45.58
N LEU A 9 33.62 26.08 -44.92
CA LEU A 9 33.77 27.07 -43.87
C LEU A 9 33.83 26.33 -42.53
N GLY A 10 35.01 26.31 -41.92
CA GLY A 10 35.22 25.77 -40.58
C GLY A 10 34.47 26.60 -39.54
N VAL A 11 33.35 26.08 -39.05
CA VAL A 11 32.68 26.59 -37.86
C VAL A 11 33.33 25.90 -36.66
N SER A 12 34.21 26.61 -35.95
CA SER A 12 34.64 26.18 -34.62
C SER A 12 33.44 26.25 -33.68
N LEU A 13 32.84 25.10 -33.39
CA LEU A 13 31.88 24.97 -32.31
C LEU A 13 32.61 25.22 -30.99
N LEU A 14 32.46 26.42 -30.47
CA LEU A 14 32.63 26.68 -29.04
C LEU A 14 31.61 25.79 -28.33
N PHE A 15 32.06 24.66 -27.79
CA PHE A 15 31.28 23.89 -26.83
C PHE A 15 31.13 24.77 -25.59
N SER A 16 30.01 25.50 -25.50
CA SER A 16 29.54 25.98 -24.22
C SER A 16 29.26 24.75 -23.37
N ASN A 17 30.02 24.56 -22.29
CA ASN A 17 29.75 23.56 -21.27
C ASN A 17 28.30 23.70 -20.83
N VAL A 18 27.42 22.83 -21.33
CA VAL A 18 26.09 22.67 -20.77
C VAL A 18 26.33 21.93 -19.47
N ALA A 19 26.36 22.66 -18.36
CA ALA A 19 26.38 22.05 -17.04
C ALA A 19 25.15 21.13 -16.96
N PHE A 20 25.37 19.82 -16.97
CA PHE A 20 24.31 18.87 -16.71
C PHE A 20 23.77 19.18 -15.32
N ALA A 21 22.46 19.37 -15.20
CA ALA A 21 21.84 19.54 -13.90
C ALA A 21 22.13 18.29 -13.04
N SER A 22 22.34 18.52 -11.75
CA SER A 22 23.04 17.61 -10.85
C SER A 22 22.23 17.38 -9.57
N SER A 23 20.92 17.14 -9.74
CA SER A 23 20.04 16.92 -8.60
C SER A 23 18.88 15.96 -8.86
N GLY A 24 18.65 15.06 -7.90
CA GLY A 24 17.53 14.14 -7.82
C GLY A 24 16.37 14.73 -6.99
N ASN A 25 15.53 15.55 -7.63
CA ASN A 25 14.43 16.22 -6.92
C ASN A 25 13.20 15.32 -6.81
N HIS A 26 12.51 15.37 -5.66
CA HIS A 26 11.30 14.58 -5.43
C HIS A 26 10.40 15.21 -4.35
N ILE A 27 9.15 14.75 -4.27
CA ILE A 27 8.22 15.06 -3.20
C ILE A 27 8.18 13.88 -2.22
N ASP A 28 8.13 14.15 -0.92
CA ASP A 28 8.09 13.10 0.10
C ASP A 28 6.76 12.34 0.17
N ARG A 29 5.63 12.98 -0.16
CA ARG A 29 4.29 12.36 -0.23
C ARG A 29 3.27 13.17 -1.04
N VAL A 30 2.22 12.51 -1.51
CA VAL A 30 1.16 13.12 -2.34
C VAL A 30 -0.24 12.88 -1.73
N PRO A 31 -0.66 13.62 -0.69
CA PRO A 31 -1.96 13.44 -0.05
C PRO A 31 -3.15 13.87 -0.93
N PRO A 32 -4.32 13.22 -0.79
CA PRO A 32 -5.57 13.75 -1.29
C PRO A 32 -6.05 14.91 -0.40
N VAL A 33 -6.54 15.98 -1.01
CA VAL A 33 -6.98 17.20 -0.32
C VAL A 33 -8.20 17.81 -0.99
N LYS A 34 -9.01 18.56 -0.25
CA LYS A 34 -10.09 19.36 -0.86
C LYS A 34 -9.55 20.65 -1.46
N VAL A 35 -10.26 21.20 -2.44
CA VAL A 35 -10.12 22.62 -2.80
C VAL A 35 -10.32 23.47 -1.53
N ASP A 36 -9.58 24.58 -1.43
CA ASP A 36 -9.47 25.46 -0.26
C ASP A 36 -8.74 24.88 0.96
N TYR A 37 -8.21 23.65 0.88
CA TYR A 37 -7.36 23.10 1.94
C TYR A 37 -6.05 23.90 2.07
N LYS A 38 -5.60 24.16 3.30
CA LYS A 38 -4.36 24.89 3.59
C LYS A 38 -3.37 24.00 4.34
N PHE A 39 -2.19 23.82 3.79
CA PHE A 39 -1.06 23.20 4.50
C PHE A 39 -0.39 24.23 5.40
N VAL A 40 -0.66 24.18 6.72
CA VAL A 40 -0.23 25.19 7.69
C VAL A 40 0.66 24.68 8.83
N ASN A 41 1.04 23.40 8.81
CA ASN A 41 1.81 22.78 9.90
C ASN A 41 2.86 21.82 9.34
N SER A 42 3.64 21.18 10.22
CA SER A 42 4.71 20.25 9.87
C SER A 42 4.31 19.08 8.96
N ASN A 43 3.01 18.86 8.76
CA ASN A 43 2.45 17.88 7.83
C ASN A 43 2.32 18.41 6.38
N ALA A 44 2.84 19.57 6.02
CA ALA A 44 2.94 19.97 4.63
C ALA A 44 3.84 18.98 3.82
N PRO A 45 3.46 18.57 2.60
CA PRO A 45 4.35 17.87 1.67
C PRO A 45 5.66 18.65 1.48
N LYS A 46 6.77 17.95 1.34
CA LYS A 46 8.10 18.55 1.29
C LYS A 46 8.73 18.28 -0.06
N LEU A 47 9.13 19.35 -0.73
CA LEU A 47 10.01 19.30 -1.89
C LEU A 47 11.44 19.08 -1.43
N LYS A 48 12.05 18.01 -1.91
CA LYS A 48 13.43 17.65 -1.65
C LYS A 48 14.29 17.93 -2.88
N ILE A 49 15.34 18.70 -2.66
CA ILE A 49 16.40 18.97 -3.64
C ILE A 49 17.66 18.26 -3.14
N GLU A 50 18.04 17.20 -3.85
CA GLU A 50 19.14 16.32 -3.44
C GLU A 50 20.24 16.31 -4.48
N GLU A 51 21.51 16.41 -4.05
CA GLU A 51 22.65 16.29 -4.97
C GLU A 51 22.73 14.88 -5.59
N ASP A 52 23.07 14.80 -6.88
CA ASP A 52 23.26 13.51 -7.55
C ASP A 52 24.56 12.83 -7.10
N THR A 53 25.62 13.61 -6.86
CA THR A 53 26.82 13.18 -6.15
C THR A 53 27.19 14.15 -5.04
N SER A 54 27.91 13.68 -4.01
CA SER A 54 28.23 14.52 -2.85
C SER A 54 29.07 15.74 -3.24
N ASN A 55 28.71 16.91 -2.71
CA ASN A 55 29.47 18.17 -2.83
C ASN A 55 29.40 18.85 -4.22
N GLU A 56 28.37 18.56 -5.01
CA GLU A 56 28.15 19.20 -6.32
C GLU A 56 27.70 20.65 -6.25
N PHE A 57 26.84 21.02 -5.29
CA PHE A 57 26.34 22.41 -5.22
C PHE A 57 27.39 23.41 -4.75
N THR A 58 28.53 22.92 -4.23
CA THR A 58 29.65 23.69 -3.66
C THR A 58 29.17 24.76 -2.66
N SER A 59 30.00 25.75 -2.32
CA SER A 59 29.57 26.90 -1.51
C SER A 59 28.86 28.00 -2.32
N GLU A 60 28.73 27.83 -3.64
CA GLU A 60 28.04 28.79 -4.50
C GLU A 60 26.53 28.73 -4.34
N GLU A 61 25.87 29.88 -4.52
CA GLU A 61 24.41 29.96 -4.44
C GLU A 61 23.75 29.32 -5.67
N GLN A 62 22.91 28.33 -5.43
CA GLN A 62 22.02 27.80 -6.46
C GLN A 62 20.68 28.52 -6.39
N ARG A 63 20.29 29.15 -7.51
CA ARG A 63 19.06 29.95 -7.60
C ARG A 63 18.11 29.36 -8.63
N PHE A 64 16.88 29.08 -8.22
CA PHE A 64 15.83 28.54 -9.08
C PHE A 64 14.47 29.13 -8.70
N THR A 65 13.49 28.95 -9.58
CA THR A 65 12.11 29.39 -9.36
C THR A 65 11.21 28.18 -9.20
N ILE A 66 10.32 28.21 -8.23
CA ILE A 66 9.22 27.24 -8.12
C ILE A 66 7.92 27.90 -8.55
N ARG A 67 7.10 27.17 -9.30
CA ARG A 67 5.74 27.58 -9.71
C ARG A 67 4.73 26.54 -9.25
N LEU A 68 3.64 27.00 -8.67
CA LEU A 68 2.53 26.16 -8.21
C LEU A 68 1.45 26.10 -9.30
N ASN A 69 0.90 24.92 -9.51
CA ASN A 69 -0.31 24.69 -10.28
C ASN A 69 -1.40 24.13 -9.35
N ASN A 70 -2.64 24.62 -9.50
CA ASN A 70 -3.79 24.31 -8.62
C ASN A 70 -3.57 24.65 -7.14
N ALA A 71 -2.60 25.52 -6.82
CA ALA A 71 -2.32 26.00 -5.48
C ALA A 71 -1.70 27.40 -5.50
N LYS A 72 -1.77 28.10 -4.36
CA LYS A 72 -1.17 29.42 -4.12
C LYS A 72 -0.50 29.52 -2.76
N TRP A 73 0.49 30.40 -2.66
CA TRP A 73 1.10 30.84 -1.40
C TRP A 73 0.14 31.80 -0.67
N TYR A 74 -0.18 31.49 0.59
CA TYR A 74 -0.83 32.44 1.49
C TYR A 74 0.23 33.39 2.12
N ASP A 75 -0.19 34.27 3.03
CA ASP A 75 0.66 35.40 3.47
C ASP A 75 1.84 34.93 4.34
N GLU A 76 1.59 34.03 5.28
CA GLU A 76 2.60 33.51 6.20
C GLU A 76 3.45 32.38 5.60
N SER A 77 3.10 31.87 4.42
CA SER A 77 3.78 30.72 3.78
C SER A 77 5.31 30.89 3.77
N ILE A 78 5.80 32.03 3.30
CA ILE A 78 7.24 32.25 3.10
C ILE A 78 7.99 32.37 4.43
N GLU A 79 7.41 33.05 5.41
CA GLU A 79 8.00 33.14 6.75
C GLU A 79 8.12 31.74 7.37
N MET A 80 7.05 30.95 7.26
CA MET A 80 7.04 29.57 7.72
C MET A 80 8.07 28.71 6.99
N ILE A 81 8.20 28.82 5.66
CA ILE A 81 9.21 28.07 4.91
C ILE A 81 10.62 28.44 5.38
N ASN A 82 10.92 29.73 5.50
CA ASN A 82 12.25 30.16 5.97
C ASN A 82 12.54 29.70 7.41
N LYS A 83 11.50 29.45 8.23
CA LYS A 83 11.63 28.89 9.58
C LYS A 83 11.79 27.38 9.62
N TYR A 84 11.11 26.64 8.75
CA TYR A 84 10.98 25.18 8.82
C TYR A 84 11.71 24.41 7.71
N ALA A 85 12.22 25.09 6.69
CA ALA A 85 13.06 24.45 5.68
C ALA A 85 14.40 24.07 6.29
N THR A 86 14.93 22.90 5.91
CA THR A 86 16.14 22.34 6.49
C THR A 86 17.06 21.76 5.44
N CYS A 87 18.33 21.62 5.79
CA CYS A 87 19.29 20.81 5.05
C CYS A 87 19.93 19.81 6.02
N ASN A 88 20.20 18.60 5.55
CA ASN A 88 20.93 17.60 6.33
C ASN A 88 22.40 17.99 6.61
N ILE A 89 22.98 18.92 5.83
CA ILE A 89 24.33 19.44 6.04
C ILE A 89 24.28 20.72 6.89
N SER A 90 24.80 20.63 8.11
CA SER A 90 24.84 21.74 9.06
C SER A 90 25.57 22.98 8.51
N GLY A 91 24.96 24.15 8.71
CA GLY A 91 25.44 25.44 8.22
C GLY A 91 24.98 25.80 6.80
N SER A 92 24.35 24.86 6.08
CA SER A 92 23.74 25.15 4.78
C SER A 92 22.51 26.06 4.95
N LYS A 93 22.23 26.89 3.95
CA LYS A 93 21.21 27.92 4.01
C LYS A 93 20.15 27.70 2.94
N ILE A 94 18.91 28.00 3.29
CA ILE A 94 17.76 28.05 2.37
C ILE A 94 17.12 29.41 2.58
N LYS A 95 16.85 30.11 1.49
CA LYS A 95 16.05 31.33 1.48
C LYS A 95 15.01 31.25 0.38
N ILE A 96 13.78 31.63 0.72
CA ILE A 96 12.70 31.72 -0.25
C ILE A 96 12.12 33.14 -0.29
N ASP A 97 11.90 33.66 -1.49
CA ASP A 97 11.36 34.99 -1.76
C ASP A 97 10.11 34.87 -2.65
N LYS A 98 8.93 35.24 -2.13
CA LYS A 98 7.67 35.27 -2.91
C LYS A 98 7.82 36.18 -4.13
N LYS A 99 7.43 35.71 -5.31
CA LYS A 99 7.40 36.50 -6.56
C LYS A 99 5.98 36.75 -7.06
N GLY A 100 5.03 35.93 -6.62
CA GLY A 100 3.60 36.12 -6.85
C GLY A 100 2.78 35.15 -6.01
N SER A 101 1.48 35.06 -6.29
CA SER A 101 0.58 34.11 -5.60
C SER A 101 0.95 32.66 -5.89
N THR A 102 1.52 32.34 -7.06
CA THR A 102 1.89 30.98 -7.45
C THR A 102 3.38 30.78 -7.70
N SER A 103 4.22 31.80 -7.48
CA SER A 103 5.65 31.70 -7.78
C SER A 103 6.54 32.22 -6.66
N ALA A 104 7.66 31.55 -6.44
CA ALA A 104 8.68 31.95 -5.49
C ALA A 104 10.08 31.64 -6.03
N ARG A 105 11.05 32.50 -5.69
CA ARG A 105 12.47 32.26 -5.95
C ARG A 105 13.07 31.55 -4.74
N VAL A 106 13.76 30.46 -4.97
CA VAL A 106 14.52 29.72 -3.96
C VAL A 106 16.00 29.96 -4.18
N THR A 107 16.72 30.24 -3.11
CA THR A 107 18.18 30.27 -3.07
C THR A 107 18.65 29.26 -2.04
N ILE A 108 19.46 28.30 -2.45
CA ILE A 108 20.11 27.35 -1.55
C ILE A 108 21.62 27.55 -1.61
N THR A 109 22.27 27.40 -0.47
CA THR A 109 23.73 27.48 -0.34
C THR A 109 24.18 26.29 0.50
N ARG A 110 24.97 25.40 -0.10
CA ARG A 110 25.55 24.27 0.64
C ARG A 110 26.75 24.75 1.47
N SER A 111 26.85 24.24 2.69
CA SER A 111 28.03 24.43 3.55
C SER A 111 29.17 23.51 3.12
N SER A 112 30.42 23.93 3.37
CA SER A 112 31.62 23.11 3.16
C SER A 112 31.80 22.00 4.20
N ASN A 113 30.85 21.81 5.11
CA ASN A 113 30.85 20.72 6.09
C ASN A 113 30.43 19.39 5.43
N ASN A 114 30.97 18.26 5.91
CA ASN A 114 30.60 16.90 5.49
C ASN A 114 30.51 16.73 3.95
N THR A 115 31.61 17.04 3.26
CA THR A 115 31.71 17.00 1.79
C THR A 115 31.56 15.59 1.19
N ASP A 116 31.66 14.56 2.01
CA ASP A 116 31.40 13.15 1.69
C ASP A 116 29.91 12.80 1.61
N LYS A 117 29.03 13.67 2.10
CA LYS A 117 27.57 13.45 2.11
C LYS A 117 26.85 14.34 1.11
N LYS A 118 25.88 13.77 0.41
CA LYS A 118 24.92 14.50 -0.42
C LYS A 118 24.12 15.49 0.43
N ALA A 119 24.01 16.72 -0.05
CA ALA A 119 23.09 17.69 0.52
C ALA A 119 21.66 17.36 0.08
N VAL A 120 20.73 17.39 1.04
CA VAL A 120 19.29 17.26 0.83
C VAL A 120 18.63 18.46 1.45
N PHE A 121 18.21 19.40 0.61
CA PHE A 121 17.44 20.57 1.02
C PHE A 121 15.96 20.22 1.00
N THR A 122 15.28 20.43 2.12
CA THR A 122 13.89 20.06 2.34
C THR A 122 13.05 21.32 2.52
N ILE A 123 12.11 21.54 1.61
CA ILE A 123 11.26 22.74 1.55
C ILE A 123 9.80 22.33 1.75
N PRO A 124 9.19 22.61 2.91
CA PRO A 124 7.76 22.36 3.13
C PRO A 124 6.88 23.24 2.21
N LEU A 125 5.88 22.66 1.57
CA LEU A 125 4.97 23.36 0.67
C LEU A 125 3.75 23.87 1.46
N PHE A 126 3.94 24.98 2.16
CA PHE A 126 2.86 25.69 2.87
C PHE A 126 1.97 26.46 1.89
N VAL A 127 0.95 25.81 1.35
CA VAL A 127 0.10 26.35 0.27
C VAL A 127 -1.38 26.16 0.55
N GLU A 128 -2.20 26.98 -0.11
CA GLU A 128 -3.65 26.82 -0.22
C GLU A 128 -3.99 26.21 -1.58
N ILE A 129 -4.83 25.17 -1.59
CA ILE A 129 -5.30 24.50 -2.81
C ILE A 129 -6.38 25.36 -3.47
N THR A 130 -6.27 25.62 -4.76
CA THR A 130 -7.20 26.52 -5.47
C THR A 130 -8.16 25.81 -6.40
N ASP A 131 -7.75 24.67 -6.97
CA ASP A 131 -8.47 24.00 -8.05
C ASP A 131 -8.37 22.48 -7.92
N PRO A 132 -9.33 21.71 -8.44
CA PRO A 132 -9.28 20.25 -8.43
C PRO A 132 -8.25 19.68 -9.41
N GLY A 133 -7.89 18.41 -9.22
CA GLY A 133 -6.93 17.68 -10.05
C GLY A 133 -5.55 17.55 -9.39
N ASN A 134 -4.53 17.27 -10.19
CA ASN A 134 -3.16 17.17 -9.67
C ASN A 134 -2.66 18.55 -9.27
N VAL A 135 -2.20 18.67 -8.03
CA VAL A 135 -1.58 19.89 -7.50
C VAL A 135 -0.08 19.71 -7.61
N THR A 136 0.57 20.57 -8.38
CA THR A 136 1.97 20.37 -8.78
C THR A 136 2.85 21.57 -8.45
N VAL A 137 4.13 21.30 -8.20
CA VAL A 137 5.19 22.29 -8.12
C VAL A 137 6.17 22.05 -9.26
N THR A 138 6.39 23.07 -10.08
CA THR A 138 7.35 23.06 -11.19
C THR A 138 8.61 23.80 -10.79
N ILE A 139 9.75 23.13 -10.85
CA ILE A 139 11.08 23.73 -10.71
C ILE A 139 11.53 24.25 -12.09
N GLN A 140 11.86 25.53 -12.14
CA GLN A 140 12.48 26.19 -13.27
C GLN A 140 13.84 26.71 -12.86
N SER A 141 14.88 26.14 -13.45
CA SER A 141 16.26 26.36 -13.02
C SER A 141 17.18 26.45 -14.22
N SER A 142 18.21 27.29 -14.09
CA SER A 142 19.41 27.30 -14.93
C SER A 142 20.67 27.06 -14.08
N SER A 143 20.50 26.58 -12.85
CA SER A 143 21.58 26.23 -11.91
C SER A 143 21.80 24.71 -11.91
N LEU A 144 22.62 24.19 -10.99
CA LEU A 144 22.82 22.75 -10.81
C LEU A 144 21.56 22.01 -10.32
N VAL A 145 20.49 22.72 -9.96
CA VAL A 145 19.20 22.11 -9.60
C VAL A 145 18.43 21.76 -10.88
N SER A 146 18.09 20.50 -11.07
CA SER A 146 17.33 19.97 -12.21
C SER A 146 15.92 20.55 -12.29
N PRO A 147 15.49 21.05 -13.46
CA PRO A 147 14.10 21.43 -13.67
C PRO A 147 13.19 20.19 -13.70
N GLY A 148 11.91 20.37 -13.38
CA GLY A 148 10.94 19.27 -13.36
C GLY A 148 9.60 19.67 -12.78
N GLU A 149 8.59 18.83 -12.95
CA GLU A 149 7.27 19.01 -12.35
C GLU A 149 6.95 17.85 -11.42
N TYR A 150 6.46 18.20 -10.21
CA TYR A 150 6.24 17.23 -9.16
C TYR A 150 4.85 17.43 -8.55
N THR A 151 4.02 16.39 -8.63
CA THR A 151 2.74 16.35 -7.93
C THR A 151 2.97 16.21 -6.44
N PHE A 152 2.38 17.11 -5.64
CA PHE A 152 2.50 17.09 -4.18
C PHE A 152 1.16 17.00 -3.46
N ALA A 153 0.04 17.11 -4.16
CA ALA A 153 -1.27 16.74 -3.65
C ALA A 153 -2.22 16.38 -4.80
N LYS A 154 -3.33 15.70 -4.48
CA LYS A 154 -4.43 15.44 -5.41
C LYS A 154 -5.70 16.11 -4.89
N ALA A 155 -6.13 17.18 -5.56
CA ALA A 155 -7.24 18.01 -5.14
C ALA A 155 -8.59 17.49 -5.65
N ILE A 156 -9.60 17.46 -4.79
CA ILE A 156 -10.99 17.12 -5.12
C ILE A 156 -11.90 18.35 -4.96
N ASP A 157 -12.80 18.56 -5.94
CA ASP A 157 -13.71 19.71 -5.94
C ASP A 157 -14.82 19.55 -4.88
N THR A 158 -15.01 20.59 -4.08
CA THR A 158 -16.07 20.69 -3.06
C THR A 158 -17.22 21.62 -3.45
N LYS A 159 -17.22 22.23 -4.65
CA LYS A 159 -18.33 23.04 -5.17
C LYS A 159 -19.55 22.22 -5.64
N SER A 160 -19.89 21.17 -4.90
CA SER A 160 -21.27 20.74 -4.73
C SER A 160 -21.68 21.00 -3.28
N ASN A 161 -22.13 22.24 -3.00
CA ASN A 161 -22.88 22.68 -1.81
C ASN A 161 -22.63 21.94 -0.48
N LEU A 162 -21.96 22.63 0.46
CA LEU A 162 -22.38 22.68 1.87
C LEU A 162 -21.59 23.74 2.67
N LYS A 163 -22.24 24.89 2.91
CA LYS A 163 -22.15 25.57 4.22
C LYS A 163 -23.26 25.00 5.09
N LYS A 164 -22.94 24.36 6.22
CA LYS A 164 -23.66 24.47 7.49
C LYS A 164 -22.89 23.73 8.59
N ASP A 165 -22.74 24.40 9.72
CA ASP A 165 -22.06 23.95 10.94
C ASP A 165 -22.42 22.52 11.33
N LEU A 166 -21.44 21.62 11.35
CA LEU A 166 -21.51 20.26 11.91
C LEU A 166 -20.11 19.84 12.40
N PRO A 167 -20.03 19.04 13.47
CA PRO A 167 -18.79 18.76 14.21
C PRO A 167 -17.73 18.17 13.30
N HIS A 168 -16.52 18.74 13.34
CA HIS A 168 -15.43 18.29 12.49
C HIS A 168 -14.88 16.98 13.06
N VAL A 169 -15.16 15.84 12.43
CA VAL A 169 -14.39 14.62 12.73
C VAL A 169 -13.16 14.64 11.82
N TYR A 170 -12.00 15.00 12.36
CA TYR A 170 -10.71 14.92 11.67
C TYR A 170 -10.04 13.59 12.01
N PRO A 171 -10.12 12.53 11.18
CA PRO A 171 -9.27 11.37 11.38
C PRO A 171 -7.81 11.72 11.05
N GLY A 172 -6.91 11.50 12.01
CA GLY A 172 -5.46 11.57 11.81
C GLY A 172 -4.89 10.20 11.45
N PHE A 173 -4.24 10.07 10.29
CA PHE A 173 -3.46 8.87 9.96
C PHE A 173 -2.09 8.97 10.65
N GLU A 174 -1.83 8.14 11.66
CA GLU A 174 -0.49 7.94 12.21
C GLU A 174 -0.05 6.51 11.93
N PHE A 175 1.06 6.35 11.20
CA PHE A 175 1.70 5.04 11.03
C PHE A 175 2.46 4.71 12.32
N SER A 176 1.99 3.70 13.07
CA SER A 176 2.79 3.07 14.12
C SER A 176 3.93 2.28 13.48
N LYS A 177 5.08 2.22 14.18
CA LYS A 177 6.26 1.46 13.78
C LYS A 177 6.05 -0.06 13.85
N ASP A 178 4.93 -0.49 14.45
CA ASP A 178 4.56 -1.89 14.68
C ASP A 178 3.33 -2.26 13.83
N ASP A 179 3.58 -2.87 12.66
CA ASP A 179 2.79 -3.79 11.80
C ASP A 179 1.24 -3.78 11.75
N ALA A 180 0.53 -2.82 12.34
CA ALA A 180 -0.92 -2.65 12.23
C ALA A 180 -1.26 -1.23 11.74
N THR A 181 -1.76 -1.14 10.51
CA THR A 181 -2.35 0.10 9.98
C THR A 181 -3.69 0.33 10.68
N PHE A 182 -3.97 1.50 11.24
CA PHE A 182 -5.27 1.77 11.90
C PHE A 182 -5.96 3.01 11.32
N ILE A 183 -7.29 3.01 11.41
CA ILE A 183 -8.17 4.16 11.14
C ILE A 183 -8.46 4.82 12.47
N ARG A 184 -7.92 6.03 12.68
CA ARG A 184 -8.25 6.83 13.86
C ARG A 184 -9.49 7.67 13.60
N ILE A 185 -10.48 7.59 14.47
CA ILE A 185 -11.68 8.44 14.45
C ILE A 185 -11.64 9.29 15.71
N SER A 186 -11.45 10.60 15.56
CA SER A 186 -11.29 11.53 16.67
C SER A 186 -12.23 12.73 16.56
N GLU A 187 -12.60 13.28 17.71
CA GLU A 187 -13.26 14.58 17.78
C GLU A 187 -12.28 15.70 17.38
N SER A 188 -12.78 16.79 16.78
CA SER A 188 -12.01 18.03 16.63
C SER A 188 -12.10 18.93 17.84
N SER A 189 -13.16 18.81 18.62
CA SER A 189 -13.40 19.59 19.81
C SER A 189 -14.06 18.74 20.90
N ASN A 190 -13.90 19.14 22.17
CA ASN A 190 -14.41 18.35 23.28
C ASN A 190 -15.93 18.15 23.18
N ASN A 191 -16.37 16.90 23.36
CA ASN A 191 -17.79 16.49 23.41
C ASN A 191 -18.52 16.50 22.05
N GLU A 192 -17.81 16.34 20.95
CA GLU A 192 -18.43 16.13 19.64
C GLU A 192 -18.99 14.72 19.47
N PHE A 193 -18.40 13.73 20.13
CA PHE A 193 -18.98 12.40 20.18
C PHE A 193 -20.16 12.36 21.15
N THR A 194 -21.29 11.85 20.66
CA THR A 194 -22.52 11.71 21.45
C THR A 194 -22.71 10.28 21.94
N LYS A 195 -23.62 10.09 22.91
CA LYS A 195 -24.03 8.75 23.34
C LYS A 195 -24.69 7.98 22.19
N ASN A 196 -24.26 6.74 21.97
CA ASN A 196 -24.76 5.82 20.95
C ASN A 196 -24.57 6.30 19.50
N GLN A 197 -23.41 6.88 19.21
CA GLN A 197 -23.09 7.30 17.86
C GLN A 197 -22.60 6.12 17.02
N LYS A 198 -23.20 5.94 15.84
CA LYS A 198 -22.85 4.85 14.93
C LYS A 198 -21.95 5.34 13.81
N PHE A 199 -21.00 4.52 13.43
CA PHE A 199 -20.08 4.74 12.33
C PHE A 199 -20.08 3.50 11.46
N ARG A 200 -20.13 3.70 10.14
CA ARG A 200 -19.87 2.63 9.19
C ARG A 200 -18.47 2.79 8.61
N LEU A 201 -17.79 1.71 8.24
CA LEU A 201 -16.53 1.71 7.53
C LEU A 201 -16.65 0.71 6.40
N LYS A 202 -16.68 1.20 5.18
CA LYS A 202 -16.65 0.36 3.99
C LYS A 202 -15.26 0.39 3.36
N LEU A 203 -14.65 -0.75 3.12
CA LEU A 203 -13.46 -0.93 2.30
C LEU A 203 -13.89 -1.10 0.84
N ASP A 204 -13.49 -0.20 -0.05
CA ASP A 204 -13.89 -0.31 -1.45
C ASP A 204 -13.23 -1.49 -2.18
N ASN A 205 -12.02 -1.88 -1.78
CA ASN A 205 -11.23 -2.94 -2.42
C ASN A 205 -10.76 -4.01 -1.41
N GLY A 206 -11.56 -4.37 -0.40
CA GLY A 206 -11.23 -5.51 0.46
C GLY A 206 -12.24 -5.90 1.54
N THR A 207 -11.88 -6.90 2.37
CA THR A 207 -12.82 -7.58 3.28
C THR A 207 -12.43 -7.50 4.76
N TRP A 208 -13.29 -7.06 5.66
CA TRP A 208 -12.89 -6.95 7.07
C TRP A 208 -12.63 -8.31 7.73
N ASN A 209 -11.51 -8.46 8.45
CA ASN A 209 -11.36 -9.52 9.45
C ASN A 209 -11.94 -9.07 10.78
N TYR A 210 -13.26 -9.18 10.87
CA TYR A 210 -14.06 -8.71 11.99
C TYR A 210 -13.58 -9.20 13.36
N SER A 211 -13.21 -10.48 13.45
CA SER A 211 -12.77 -11.08 14.71
C SER A 211 -11.48 -10.45 15.24
N GLU A 212 -10.55 -10.12 14.35
CA GLU A 212 -9.28 -9.46 14.70
C GLU A 212 -9.46 -7.97 14.92
N VAL A 213 -10.36 -7.31 14.18
CA VAL A 213 -10.71 -5.90 14.42
C VAL A 213 -11.23 -5.71 15.84
N ILE A 214 -12.21 -6.53 16.27
CA ILE A 214 -12.83 -6.42 17.59
C ILE A 214 -11.78 -6.54 18.72
N LYS A 215 -10.83 -7.47 18.59
CA LYS A 215 -9.78 -7.71 19.61
C LYS A 215 -8.78 -6.56 19.74
N ASN A 216 -8.57 -5.81 18.67
CA ASN A 216 -7.43 -4.90 18.54
C ASN A 216 -7.83 -3.41 18.44
N ILE A 217 -9.11 -3.08 18.57
CA ILE A 217 -9.58 -1.69 18.68
C ILE A 217 -9.03 -1.04 19.95
N LYS A 218 -8.56 0.20 19.81
CA LYS A 218 -8.03 0.99 20.94
C LYS A 218 -8.80 2.29 21.07
N ALA A 219 -9.33 2.53 22.26
CA ALA A 219 -9.84 3.84 22.66
C ALA A 219 -8.70 4.68 23.25
N SER A 220 -8.73 5.98 23.04
CA SER A 220 -7.74 6.93 23.59
C SER A 220 -7.75 7.01 25.10
N ASP A 221 -8.92 6.78 25.71
CA ASP A 221 -9.16 6.92 27.14
C ASP A 221 -10.43 6.16 27.55
N ASN A 222 -10.66 6.07 28.87
CA ASN A 222 -11.79 5.33 29.44
C ASN A 222 -13.16 5.99 29.24
N ASN A 223 -13.22 7.24 28.77
CA ASN A 223 -14.47 7.96 28.55
C ASN A 223 -15.10 7.61 27.20
N ILE A 224 -14.37 6.98 26.28
CA ILE A 224 -14.87 6.53 24.99
C ILE A 224 -14.81 5.01 24.90
N LYS A 225 -15.90 4.38 24.44
CA LYS A 225 -15.97 2.92 24.28
C LYS A 225 -16.70 2.57 23.00
N VAL A 226 -16.19 1.56 22.30
CA VAL A 226 -16.94 0.86 21.25
C VAL A 226 -17.83 -0.17 21.93
N ILE A 227 -19.14 -0.06 21.73
CA ILE A 227 -20.16 -0.89 22.40
C ILE A 227 -20.71 -2.01 21.52
N SER A 228 -20.64 -1.87 20.21
CA SER A 228 -20.91 -2.98 19.29
C SER A 228 -20.17 -2.78 17.99
N ILE A 229 -19.91 -3.89 17.31
CA ILE A 229 -19.33 -3.97 15.97
C ILE A 229 -20.15 -5.01 15.23
N ASP A 230 -20.81 -4.57 14.17
CA ASP A 230 -21.74 -5.33 13.37
C ASP A 230 -21.19 -5.45 11.94
N ASN A 231 -21.24 -6.65 11.38
CA ASN A 231 -20.83 -6.90 10.00
C ASN A 231 -22.05 -6.67 9.11
N ILE A 232 -21.99 -5.67 8.24
CA ILE A 232 -23.09 -5.40 7.30
C ILE A 232 -22.98 -6.32 6.08
N ASP A 233 -21.76 -6.48 5.56
CA ASP A 233 -21.42 -7.41 4.47
C ASP A 233 -19.93 -7.80 4.60
N GLU A 234 -19.26 -8.31 3.56
CA GLU A 234 -17.84 -8.67 3.62
C GLU A 234 -16.88 -7.47 3.68
N ASN A 235 -17.28 -6.31 3.17
CA ASN A 235 -16.44 -5.12 3.01
C ASN A 235 -16.88 -3.95 3.88
N THR A 236 -17.98 -4.09 4.61
CA THR A 236 -18.60 -3.02 5.39
C THR A 236 -18.81 -3.42 6.84
N LEU A 237 -18.12 -2.71 7.73
CA LEU A 237 -18.23 -2.78 9.18
C LEU A 237 -19.11 -1.63 9.68
N GLU A 238 -20.00 -1.87 10.64
CA GLU A 238 -20.67 -0.82 11.41
C GLU A 238 -20.25 -0.95 12.88
N PHE A 239 -19.98 0.14 13.57
CA PHE A 239 -19.67 0.10 14.99
C PHE A 239 -20.31 1.27 15.72
N ASN A 240 -20.64 1.03 16.98
CA ASN A 240 -21.34 1.97 17.83
C ASN A 240 -20.43 2.38 18.97
N ILE A 241 -20.44 3.67 19.31
CA ILE A 241 -19.63 4.22 20.39
C ILE A 241 -20.52 4.88 21.44
N ILE A 242 -20.02 4.87 22.67
CA ILE A 242 -20.49 5.76 23.73
C ILE A 242 -19.33 6.61 24.18
N LYS A 243 -19.59 7.89 24.42
CA LYS A 243 -18.67 8.77 25.12
C LYS A 243 -19.35 9.40 26.33
N ASP A 244 -18.70 9.32 27.49
CA ASP A 244 -19.08 10.05 28.69
C ASP A 244 -18.62 11.52 28.59
N SER A 245 -19.38 12.45 29.18
CA SER A 245 -19.06 13.89 29.17
C SER A 245 -17.63 14.14 29.69
N SER A 246 -16.79 14.73 28.85
CA SER A 246 -15.36 14.90 29.14
C SER A 246 -14.77 16.13 28.45
N ASN A 247 -13.93 16.88 29.16
CA ASN A 247 -13.19 18.02 28.60
C ASN A 247 -11.93 17.60 27.83
N LYS A 248 -11.89 16.36 27.33
CA LYS A 248 -10.81 15.84 26.49
C LYS A 248 -11.37 15.39 25.15
N VAL A 249 -10.61 15.68 24.10
CA VAL A 249 -10.78 15.10 22.78
C VAL A 249 -10.40 13.62 22.88
N SER A 250 -11.33 12.76 22.50
CA SER A 250 -11.15 11.32 22.48
C SER A 250 -11.02 10.82 21.05
N PHE A 251 -10.40 9.66 20.88
CA PHE A 251 -10.28 8.97 19.60
C PHE A 251 -10.41 7.46 19.73
N ILE A 252 -10.77 6.80 18.64
CA ILE A 252 -10.78 5.35 18.51
C ILE A 252 -9.89 4.97 17.33
N ASP A 253 -8.95 4.07 17.55
CA ASP A 253 -8.13 3.45 16.52
C ASP A 253 -8.74 2.09 16.15
N ILE A 254 -9.12 1.95 14.89
CA ILE A 254 -9.69 0.73 14.32
C ILE A 254 -8.63 0.09 13.44
N PRO A 255 -8.09 -1.07 13.83
CA PRO A 255 -7.00 -1.69 13.10
C PRO A 255 -7.51 -2.27 11.78
N ILE A 256 -6.66 -2.21 10.76
CA ILE A 256 -6.87 -2.78 9.44
C ILE A 256 -6.02 -4.04 9.36
N ILE A 257 -6.52 -5.12 9.98
CA ILE A 257 -5.88 -6.44 10.01
C ILE A 257 -6.51 -7.27 8.87
N SER A 258 -5.68 -7.76 7.92
CA SER A 258 -6.06 -8.25 6.57
C SER A 258 -7.42 -8.99 6.50
N THR A 259 -8.42 -8.64 5.69
CA THR A 259 -8.55 -7.80 4.47
C THR A 259 -7.73 -8.25 3.28
N VAL A 260 -8.37 -9.01 2.38
CA VAL A 260 -7.95 -9.12 0.98
C VAL A 260 -7.98 -7.70 0.41
N LEU A 261 -6.86 -6.99 0.36
CA LEU A 261 -6.79 -5.68 -0.29
C LEU A 261 -6.01 -5.82 -1.60
N GLU A 262 -6.64 -5.50 -2.73
CA GLU A 262 -5.93 -5.36 -4.00
C GLU A 262 -4.99 -4.16 -3.93
N LYS A 263 -3.87 -4.20 -4.68
CA LYS A 263 -2.92 -3.08 -4.77
C LYS A 263 -3.65 -1.82 -5.29
N GLY A 264 -3.90 -0.83 -4.42
CA GLY A 264 -4.58 0.42 -4.76
C GLY A 264 -5.08 1.20 -3.55
N ASP A 265 -5.77 2.32 -3.80
CA ASP A 265 -6.35 3.19 -2.78
C ASP A 265 -7.43 2.42 -1.98
N ALA A 266 -7.27 2.28 -0.67
CA ALA A 266 -8.35 1.79 0.21
C ALA A 266 -9.23 2.98 0.58
N LYS A 267 -10.40 3.09 -0.04
CA LYS A 267 -11.40 4.08 0.38
C LYS A 267 -12.16 3.54 1.59
N VAL A 268 -12.28 4.37 2.62
CA VAL A 268 -13.08 4.12 3.82
C VAL A 268 -14.24 5.11 3.86
N THR A 269 -15.47 4.62 3.72
CA THR A 269 -16.65 5.50 3.83
C THR A 269 -17.22 5.47 5.24
N ILE A 270 -17.28 6.63 5.91
CA ILE A 270 -18.03 6.81 7.15
C ILE A 270 -19.47 7.20 6.85
N ILE A 271 -20.38 6.26 7.08
CA ILE A 271 -21.83 6.49 7.00
C ILE A 271 -22.35 6.72 8.42
N PRO A 272 -22.76 7.94 8.78
CA PRO A 272 -23.45 8.15 10.03
C PRO A 272 -24.84 7.54 9.97
N VAL A 273 -25.19 6.73 10.97
CA VAL A 273 -26.55 6.23 11.13
C VAL A 273 -27.30 7.21 12.04
N LYS A 274 -28.35 7.87 11.50
CA LYS A 274 -29.18 8.94 12.11
C LYS A 274 -29.16 8.93 13.66
N SER A 275 -28.64 9.98 14.29
CA SER A 275 -29.51 11.07 14.79
C SER A 275 -28.89 12.48 14.81
N SER A 276 -27.68 12.72 14.27
CA SER A 276 -27.09 14.08 14.21
C SER A 276 -26.21 14.41 13.00
N MET A 277 -25.98 13.48 12.06
CA MET A 277 -25.19 13.74 10.85
C MET A 277 -25.99 13.40 9.60
N THR A 278 -26.11 14.36 8.67
CA THR A 278 -27.04 14.30 7.53
C THR A 278 -26.38 14.00 6.18
N LYS A 279 -25.06 13.77 6.12
CA LYS A 279 -24.36 13.31 4.91
C LYS A 279 -23.23 12.31 5.21
N ASN A 280 -22.98 11.42 4.26
CA ASN A 280 -21.84 10.49 4.27
C ASN A 280 -20.53 11.28 4.18
N THR A 281 -19.55 10.92 5.01
CA THR A 281 -18.20 11.48 4.93
C THR A 281 -17.27 10.39 4.37
N TYR A 282 -16.56 10.71 3.29
CA TYR A 282 -15.67 9.79 2.60
C TYR A 282 -14.22 10.06 3.00
N TYR A 283 -13.47 9.01 3.33
CA TYR A 283 -12.04 9.07 3.62
C TYR A 283 -11.28 8.15 2.66
N TYR A 284 -10.07 8.55 2.30
CA TYR A 284 -9.19 7.78 1.41
C TYR A 284 -7.91 7.47 2.18
N ALA A 285 -7.54 6.19 2.26
CA ALA A 285 -6.29 5.73 2.84
C ALA A 285 -5.41 5.14 1.72
N PHE A 286 -4.18 5.65 1.60
CA PHE A 286 -3.17 5.05 0.74
C PHE A 286 -2.39 4.03 1.56
N MET A 287 -2.37 2.77 1.12
CA MET A 287 -1.58 1.72 1.77
C MET A 287 -0.29 1.49 1.00
N ASP A 288 0.83 2.02 1.51
CA ASP A 288 2.17 1.80 0.93
C ASP A 288 2.64 0.34 1.07
N LYS A 289 2.05 -0.42 2.02
CA LYS A 289 2.29 -1.85 2.22
C LYS A 289 0.97 -2.57 2.43
N VAL A 290 0.72 -3.57 1.59
CA VAL A 290 -0.36 -4.54 1.79
C VAL A 290 0.11 -5.48 2.90
N ALA A 291 -0.59 -5.52 4.04
CA ALA A 291 -0.37 -6.60 5.01
C ALA A 291 -0.56 -7.93 4.26
N PRO A 292 0.37 -8.90 4.37
CA PRO A 292 0.26 -10.15 3.64
C PRO A 292 -1.11 -10.76 3.91
N VAL A 293 -1.87 -11.04 2.85
CA VAL A 293 -3.19 -11.65 2.99
C VAL A 293 -2.96 -13.01 3.65
N LYS A 294 -3.42 -13.16 4.90
CA LYS A 294 -3.32 -14.44 5.58
C LYS A 294 -4.21 -15.43 4.81
N PRO A 295 -3.66 -16.56 4.34
CA PRO A 295 -4.47 -17.56 3.65
C PRO A 295 -5.54 -18.12 4.61
N LYS A 296 -6.68 -18.51 4.06
CA LYS A 296 -7.68 -19.31 4.80
C LYS A 296 -7.08 -20.62 5.27
N ILE A 297 -6.25 -21.25 4.42
CA ILE A 297 -5.52 -22.46 4.75
C ILE A 297 -4.07 -22.32 4.31
N GLU A 298 -3.14 -22.52 5.24
CA GLU A 298 -1.71 -22.65 4.98
C GLU A 298 -1.24 -24.06 5.31
N ILE A 299 -0.65 -24.75 4.35
CA ILE A 299 -0.03 -26.06 4.56
C ILE A 299 1.46 -25.94 4.28
N ASN A 300 2.27 -26.18 5.30
CA ASN A 300 3.72 -26.24 5.20
C ASN A 300 4.17 -27.69 5.29
N LEU A 301 4.85 -28.14 4.23
CA LEU A 301 5.46 -29.47 4.13
C LEU A 301 6.94 -29.32 3.79
N PHE A 302 7.74 -30.29 4.20
CA PHE A 302 9.19 -30.30 3.99
C PHE A 302 9.58 -31.55 3.23
N MET A 303 10.53 -31.41 2.29
CA MET A 303 11.00 -32.55 1.50
C MET A 303 11.55 -33.65 2.41
N ASN A 304 11.23 -34.90 2.08
CA ASN A 304 11.66 -36.10 2.80
C ASN A 304 11.24 -36.17 4.29
N LYS A 305 10.40 -35.25 4.78
CA LYS A 305 9.83 -35.28 6.13
C LYS A 305 8.35 -35.65 6.09
N LYS A 306 7.88 -36.30 7.14
CA LYS A 306 6.47 -36.73 7.27
C LYS A 306 5.60 -35.72 8.00
N ASP A 307 6.20 -34.82 8.77
CA ASP A 307 5.49 -33.78 9.49
C ASP A 307 4.99 -32.69 8.53
N VAL A 308 3.72 -32.34 8.69
CA VAL A 308 3.05 -31.28 7.93
C VAL A 308 2.37 -30.35 8.91
N SER A 309 2.70 -29.07 8.85
CA SER A 309 2.03 -28.03 9.63
C SER A 309 0.86 -27.50 8.82
N ILE A 310 -0.32 -27.45 9.44
CA ILE A 310 -1.56 -26.95 8.83
C ILE A 310 -2.08 -25.83 9.72
N GLU A 311 -2.36 -24.69 9.12
CA GLU A 311 -3.05 -23.58 9.76
C GLU A 311 -4.33 -23.29 9.00
N ASN A 312 -5.47 -23.39 9.68
CA ASN A 312 -6.79 -23.17 9.13
C ASN A 312 -7.64 -22.32 10.12
N PRO A 313 -8.92 -22.01 9.82
CA PRO A 313 -9.75 -21.19 10.73
C PRO A 313 -9.97 -21.80 12.12
N ASP A 314 -9.81 -23.13 12.27
CA ASP A 314 -9.92 -23.85 13.55
C ASP A 314 -8.62 -23.79 14.38
N GLY A 315 -7.52 -23.34 13.78
CA GLY A 315 -6.24 -23.13 14.43
C GLY A 315 -5.07 -23.82 13.74
N LYS A 316 -3.96 -23.98 14.47
CA LYS A 316 -2.75 -24.64 13.98
C LYS A 316 -2.69 -26.09 14.46
N ASN A 317 -2.48 -27.00 13.53
CA ASN A 317 -2.34 -28.43 13.77
C ASN A 317 -1.09 -28.98 13.07
N THR A 318 -0.61 -30.14 13.50
CA THR A 318 0.44 -30.90 12.82
C THR A 318 -0.05 -32.30 12.56
N ILE A 319 0.11 -32.77 11.33
CA ILE A 319 -0.23 -34.14 10.93
C ILE A 319 1.03 -34.89 10.48
N GLN A 320 0.97 -36.21 10.53
CA GLN A 320 2.02 -37.10 10.06
C GLN A 320 1.56 -37.84 8.80
N LEU A 321 2.29 -37.64 7.70
CA LEU A 321 2.05 -38.35 6.45
C LEU A 321 2.54 -39.81 6.54
N ASN A 322 1.83 -40.69 5.84
CA ASN A 322 2.24 -42.09 5.71
C ASN A 322 3.49 -42.24 4.81
N VAL A 323 3.61 -41.40 3.79
CA VAL A 323 4.73 -41.30 2.85
C VAL A 323 5.17 -39.85 2.77
N ALA A 324 6.47 -39.60 2.91
CA ALA A 324 7.02 -38.25 2.83
C ALA A 324 6.91 -37.68 1.40
N PRO A 325 6.76 -36.35 1.23
CA PRO A 325 6.88 -35.71 -0.07
C PRO A 325 8.26 -35.97 -0.64
N TYR A 326 8.33 -36.33 -1.92
CA TYR A 326 9.60 -36.57 -2.59
C TYR A 326 9.57 -36.01 -4.01
N ASN A 327 10.74 -35.66 -4.53
CA ASN A 327 10.90 -35.12 -5.87
C ASN A 327 11.12 -36.28 -6.86
N LEU A 328 10.21 -36.44 -7.82
CA LEU A 328 10.34 -37.35 -8.95
C LEU A 328 10.59 -36.53 -10.22
N THR A 329 11.85 -36.50 -10.65
CA THR A 329 12.31 -35.83 -11.90
C THR A 329 11.79 -34.39 -12.06
N GLY A 330 11.86 -33.59 -11.00
CA GLY A 330 11.40 -32.20 -11.00
C GLY A 330 9.94 -32.00 -10.55
N THR A 331 9.19 -33.08 -10.31
CA THR A 331 7.81 -33.00 -9.81
C THR A 331 7.74 -33.49 -8.36
N THR A 332 7.23 -32.66 -7.45
CA THR A 332 6.95 -33.13 -6.09
C THR A 332 5.72 -34.02 -6.07
N MET A 333 5.91 -35.25 -5.62
CA MET A 333 4.86 -36.25 -5.44
C MET A 333 4.47 -36.28 -3.95
N ILE A 334 3.16 -36.22 -3.68
CA ILE A 334 2.61 -36.32 -2.32
C ILE A 334 1.57 -37.43 -2.24
N PRO A 335 1.38 -38.06 -1.06
CA PRO A 335 0.22 -38.90 -0.83
C PRO A 335 -1.05 -38.06 -0.99
N VAL A 336 -2.06 -38.62 -1.66
CA VAL A 336 -3.36 -37.94 -1.83
C VAL A 336 -3.98 -37.61 -0.47
N THR A 337 -4.03 -38.60 0.42
CA THR A 337 -4.59 -38.48 1.76
C THR A 337 -3.71 -37.63 2.68
N GLY A 338 -4.35 -36.75 3.45
CA GLY A 338 -3.68 -35.91 4.45
C GLY A 338 -3.31 -34.52 3.96
N ILE A 339 -3.00 -34.33 2.67
CA ILE A 339 -2.81 -32.98 2.11
C ILE A 339 -4.12 -32.46 1.49
N ILE A 340 -4.68 -33.21 0.54
CA ILE A 340 -5.81 -32.74 -0.25
C ILE A 340 -7.08 -32.58 0.59
N ASP A 341 -7.30 -33.48 1.55
CA ASP A 341 -8.46 -33.42 2.46
C ASP A 341 -8.47 -32.14 3.31
N ASN A 342 -7.30 -31.53 3.54
CA ASN A 342 -7.15 -30.28 4.29
C ASN A 342 -7.28 -29.03 3.41
N LEU A 343 -7.55 -29.17 2.11
CA LEU A 343 -7.74 -28.05 1.17
C LEU A 343 -9.22 -27.83 0.82
N ASP A 344 -10.15 -28.13 1.74
CA ASP A 344 -11.60 -28.10 1.50
C ASP A 344 -12.03 -28.93 0.27
N ALA A 345 -11.33 -30.03 -0.01
CA ALA A 345 -11.59 -30.91 -1.13
C ALA A 345 -12.00 -32.31 -0.67
N ASN A 346 -12.87 -32.96 -1.44
CA ASN A 346 -13.26 -34.35 -1.28
C ASN A 346 -12.47 -35.22 -2.26
N VAL A 347 -11.94 -36.33 -1.76
CA VAL A 347 -11.20 -37.31 -2.55
C VAL A 347 -11.98 -38.62 -2.59
N LYS A 348 -12.15 -39.19 -3.78
CA LYS A 348 -12.65 -40.55 -3.98
C LYS A 348 -11.66 -41.37 -4.78
N TRP A 349 -11.43 -42.60 -4.33
CA TRP A 349 -10.63 -43.59 -5.03
C TRP A 349 -11.53 -44.68 -5.62
N ASN A 350 -11.40 -44.96 -6.91
CA ASN A 350 -12.03 -46.10 -7.57
C ASN A 350 -10.94 -47.11 -7.97
N GLY A 351 -10.95 -48.28 -7.32
CA GLY A 351 -9.96 -49.33 -7.57
C GLY A 351 -10.18 -50.08 -8.89
N GLU A 352 -11.41 -50.17 -9.39
CA GLU A 352 -11.73 -50.85 -10.65
C GLU A 352 -11.23 -50.04 -11.85
N THR A 353 -11.51 -48.73 -11.84
CA THR A 353 -11.05 -47.82 -12.92
C THR A 353 -9.67 -47.24 -12.67
N ARG A 354 -9.07 -47.50 -11.50
CA ARG A 354 -7.78 -46.98 -11.04
C ARG A 354 -7.74 -45.43 -11.06
N GLN A 355 -8.85 -44.80 -10.67
CA GLN A 355 -9.04 -43.35 -10.73
C GLN A 355 -9.14 -42.70 -9.36
N ILE A 356 -8.51 -41.53 -9.24
CA ILE A 356 -8.69 -40.57 -8.16
C ILE A 356 -9.60 -39.46 -8.69
N THR A 357 -10.73 -39.25 -8.03
CA THR A 357 -11.62 -38.11 -8.28
C THR A 357 -11.49 -37.12 -7.13
N ILE A 358 -11.20 -35.87 -7.46
CA ILE A 358 -11.07 -34.78 -6.49
C ILE A 358 -12.12 -33.72 -6.83
N THR A 359 -12.91 -33.32 -5.85
CA THR A 359 -13.94 -32.28 -6.00
C THR A 359 -13.88 -31.27 -4.88
N ASP A 360 -14.14 -30.00 -5.14
CA ASP A 360 -14.25 -28.98 -4.09
C ASP A 360 -15.60 -28.24 -4.12
N GLY A 361 -15.80 -27.33 -3.17
CA GLY A 361 -17.00 -26.49 -3.11
C GLY A 361 -17.14 -25.46 -4.24
N ASN A 362 -16.13 -25.31 -5.11
CA ASN A 362 -16.08 -24.34 -6.20
C ASN A 362 -16.37 -24.96 -7.58
N ASN A 363 -17.01 -26.13 -7.61
CA ASN A 363 -17.26 -26.91 -8.83
C ASN A 363 -15.98 -27.36 -9.56
N THR A 364 -14.84 -27.42 -8.88
CA THR A 364 -13.64 -28.04 -9.44
C THR A 364 -13.84 -29.55 -9.46
N PHE A 365 -13.56 -30.18 -10.59
CA PHE A 365 -13.68 -31.62 -10.77
C PHE A 365 -12.44 -32.16 -11.49
N ILE A 366 -11.59 -32.88 -10.75
CA ILE A 366 -10.32 -33.42 -11.26
C ILE A 366 -10.40 -34.95 -11.26
N ILE A 367 -10.11 -35.58 -12.40
CA ILE A 367 -9.89 -37.02 -12.50
C ILE A 367 -8.43 -37.28 -12.87
N LEU A 368 -7.76 -38.04 -12.01
CA LEU A 368 -6.42 -38.58 -12.20
C LEU A 368 -6.53 -40.09 -12.38
N THR A 369 -5.84 -40.66 -13.36
CA THR A 369 -5.79 -42.12 -13.57
C THR A 369 -4.36 -42.60 -13.31
N LEU A 370 -4.20 -43.70 -12.57
CA LEU A 370 -2.86 -44.26 -12.33
C LEU A 370 -2.13 -44.54 -13.64
N ASP A 371 -0.82 -44.25 -13.65
CA ASP A 371 0.11 -44.46 -14.75
C ASP A 371 -0.23 -43.66 -16.04
N SER A 372 -1.24 -42.78 -16.00
CA SER A 372 -1.58 -41.88 -17.10
C SER A 372 -0.89 -40.53 -16.92
N ASN A 373 -0.20 -40.07 -17.95
CA ASN A 373 0.33 -38.69 -18.02
C ASN A 373 -0.75 -37.66 -18.39
N TYR A 374 -2.03 -38.02 -18.33
CA TYR A 374 -3.14 -37.11 -18.57
C TYR A 374 -4.15 -37.18 -17.43
N ALA A 375 -4.66 -36.01 -17.06
CA ALA A 375 -5.78 -35.80 -16.17
C ALA A 375 -6.97 -35.20 -16.93
N LEU A 376 -8.16 -35.30 -16.34
CA LEU A 376 -9.32 -34.50 -16.74
C LEU A 376 -9.57 -33.44 -15.68
N VAL A 377 -9.67 -32.17 -16.06
CA VAL A 377 -10.09 -31.07 -15.18
C VAL A 377 -11.33 -30.45 -15.80
N ASN A 378 -12.46 -30.54 -15.11
CA ASN A 378 -13.76 -30.05 -15.58
C ASN A 378 -14.12 -30.56 -16.99
N GLY A 379 -13.69 -31.78 -17.33
CA GLY A 379 -13.89 -32.41 -18.63
C GLY A 379 -12.80 -32.14 -19.68
N GLU A 380 -11.88 -31.20 -19.43
CA GLU A 380 -10.75 -30.91 -20.30
C GLU A 380 -9.55 -31.81 -20.01
N LYS A 381 -8.91 -32.34 -21.07
CA LYS A 381 -7.74 -33.21 -20.95
C LYS A 381 -6.47 -32.39 -20.81
N ILE A 382 -5.78 -32.54 -19.68
CA ILE A 382 -4.54 -31.81 -19.36
C ILE A 382 -3.39 -32.80 -19.17
N GLU A 383 -2.22 -32.49 -19.71
CA GLU A 383 -0.99 -33.27 -19.54
C GLU A 383 -0.38 -33.03 -18.14
N LEU A 384 0.11 -34.12 -17.54
CA LEU A 384 0.76 -34.12 -16.24
C LEU A 384 2.28 -34.20 -16.43
N SER A 385 3.01 -33.44 -15.62
CA SER A 385 4.47 -33.58 -15.54
C SER A 385 4.90 -34.94 -15.02
N GLN A 386 4.07 -35.56 -14.15
CA GLN A 386 4.22 -36.96 -13.75
C GLN A 386 2.87 -37.64 -13.53
N ALA A 387 2.80 -38.92 -13.91
CA ALA A 387 1.61 -39.73 -13.68
C ALA A 387 1.38 -39.99 -12.18
N PRO A 388 0.12 -40.06 -11.73
CA PRO A 388 -0.22 -40.64 -10.43
C PRO A 388 0.28 -42.07 -10.34
N MET A 389 0.83 -42.46 -9.19
CA MET A 389 1.43 -43.78 -9.01
C MET A 389 1.19 -44.33 -7.61
N ILE A 390 1.42 -45.64 -7.41
CA ILE A 390 1.37 -46.26 -6.09
C ILE A 390 2.78 -46.54 -5.60
N ILE A 391 3.13 -46.05 -4.42
CA ILE A 391 4.35 -46.42 -3.69
C ILE A 391 3.97 -46.86 -2.28
N ASN A 392 4.48 -48.01 -1.84
CA ASN A 392 4.21 -48.57 -0.51
C ASN A 392 2.72 -48.63 -0.15
N GLY A 393 1.87 -48.99 -1.13
CA GLY A 393 0.42 -49.09 -0.94
C GLY A 393 -0.28 -47.75 -0.72
N ARG A 394 0.33 -46.64 -1.16
CA ARG A 394 -0.26 -45.29 -1.13
C ARG A 394 -0.23 -44.69 -2.52
N THR A 395 -1.34 -44.07 -2.90
CA THR A 395 -1.45 -43.31 -4.15
C THR A 395 -0.79 -41.96 -3.97
N LEU A 396 0.17 -41.64 -4.84
CA LEU A 396 0.83 -40.35 -4.91
C LEU A 396 0.43 -39.61 -6.17
N ILE A 397 0.34 -38.29 -6.04
CA ILE A 397 -0.11 -37.37 -7.09
C ILE A 397 0.86 -36.18 -7.18
N PRO A 398 0.94 -35.52 -8.36
CA PRO A 398 1.68 -34.28 -8.51
C PRO A 398 1.07 -33.17 -7.66
N LEU A 399 1.79 -32.71 -6.64
CA LEU A 399 1.32 -31.72 -5.67
C LEU A 399 0.84 -30.44 -6.36
N ARG A 400 1.71 -29.82 -7.16
CA ARG A 400 1.46 -28.52 -7.76
C ARG A 400 0.24 -28.55 -8.69
N PHE A 401 0.16 -29.57 -9.55
CA PHE A 401 -0.96 -29.74 -10.47
C PHE A 401 -2.30 -29.76 -9.73
N VAL A 402 -2.41 -30.57 -8.68
CA VAL A 402 -3.67 -30.70 -7.96
C VAL A 402 -3.98 -29.44 -7.14
N SER A 403 -3.01 -28.91 -6.40
CA SER A 403 -3.21 -27.72 -5.57
C SER A 403 -3.59 -26.49 -6.40
N GLU A 404 -2.92 -26.24 -7.53
CA GLU A 404 -3.21 -25.07 -8.38
C GLU A 404 -4.59 -25.19 -9.06
N ASN A 405 -4.99 -26.39 -9.48
CA ASN A 405 -6.35 -26.61 -10.01
C ASN A 405 -7.44 -26.45 -8.93
N LEU A 406 -7.12 -26.66 -7.65
CA LEU A 406 -7.99 -26.35 -6.50
C LEU A 406 -7.96 -24.86 -6.10
N GLY A 407 -7.33 -24.00 -6.91
CA GLY A 407 -7.25 -22.56 -6.66
C GLY A 407 -6.24 -22.15 -5.58
N CYS A 408 -5.28 -23.03 -5.25
CA CYS A 408 -4.25 -22.73 -4.27
C CYS A 408 -2.97 -22.19 -4.95
N GLU A 409 -2.22 -21.35 -4.23
CA GLU A 409 -0.86 -20.95 -4.62
C GLU A 409 0.16 -21.92 -3.99
N VAL A 410 1.17 -22.34 -4.74
CA VAL A 410 2.23 -23.23 -4.25
C VAL A 410 3.60 -22.56 -4.34
N LYS A 411 4.21 -22.32 -3.18
CA LYS A 411 5.54 -21.72 -3.02
C LYS A 411 6.59 -22.75 -2.66
N TRP A 412 7.77 -22.62 -3.23
CA TRP A 412 8.95 -23.41 -2.89
C TRP A 412 10.01 -22.49 -2.28
N TYR A 413 10.54 -22.88 -1.13
CA TYR A 413 11.62 -22.20 -0.43
C TYR A 413 12.82 -23.14 -0.38
N GLU A 414 13.76 -22.91 -1.29
CA GLU A 414 14.91 -23.79 -1.51
C GLU A 414 15.79 -23.93 -0.26
N ASP A 415 16.10 -22.83 0.41
CA ASP A 415 16.96 -22.81 1.61
C ASP A 415 16.40 -23.62 2.79
N GLU A 416 15.08 -23.82 2.82
CA GLU A 416 14.38 -24.54 3.89
C GLU A 416 13.93 -25.95 3.48
N GLU A 417 14.14 -26.32 2.20
CA GLU A 417 13.51 -27.46 1.55
C GLU A 417 11.99 -27.54 1.82
N LYS A 418 11.33 -26.37 1.84
CA LYS A 418 9.95 -26.20 2.29
C LYS A 418 9.03 -25.85 1.13
N ILE A 419 7.89 -26.54 1.08
CA ILE A 419 6.77 -26.18 0.20
C ILE A 419 5.65 -25.62 1.07
N THR A 420 5.11 -24.47 0.66
CA THR A 420 3.93 -23.86 1.27
C THR A 420 2.79 -23.82 0.26
N ILE A 421 1.64 -24.39 0.63
CA ILE A 421 0.39 -24.32 -0.11
C ILE A 421 -0.50 -23.28 0.57
N LEU A 422 -1.00 -22.31 -0.19
CA LEU A 422 -1.82 -21.21 0.29
C LEU A 422 -3.19 -21.26 -0.38
N LYS A 423 -4.26 -21.44 0.40
CA LYS A 423 -5.64 -21.32 -0.08
C LYS A 423 -6.23 -20.00 0.42
N MET A 424 -6.63 -19.13 -0.51
CA MET A 424 -7.05 -17.76 -0.18
C MET A 424 -8.55 -17.61 0.11
N LYS A 425 -9.40 -18.48 -0.41
CA LYS A 425 -10.87 -18.42 -0.33
C LYS A 425 -11.46 -19.77 0.06
#